data_AF-A0A7X8E3P7-F1
#
_entry.id   AF-A0A7X8E3P7-F1
#
_cell.length_a   1.000
_cell.length_b   1.000
_cell.length_c   1.000
_cell.angle_alpha   90.00
_cell.angle_beta   90.00
_cell.angle_gamma   90.00
#
_symmetry.space_group_name_H-M   'P 1'
#
loop_
_entity.id
_entity.type
_entity.pdbx_description
1 polymer ?
#
loop_
_entity_poly.entity_id
_entity_poly.type
_entity_poly.pdbx_seq_one_letter_code
_entity_poly.pdbx_strand_id
1 'polypeptide(L)'
;MTAEHYPFSVCIQNLGAYNEGTLRFKRIDFPTNVKKIEAALREIGIGEPSEDGTNYYEEIMITNYDDYTGLGICREYGEWASLSELNYLATLLNNMKNNERVAFEGALEIEGTNNPADYINLALNVDKFTVFSEIEDAYDYGEYYVENELDMDSVPSIVRNNIDYEAVGETISSNENGVFTDENYVIKTQSIDCLYESREDIPEKYIVNLNPQEIYDNFLKDKNEKEIEQMSESYENIKKNIEYFATNNYEAFVKAIISYEKGIDNENALNVIYKEYIESDSMLLLNDEFDSIIHNLERQGLIKYDKYRVNELLEQEILERD
;
A
#
# COMPACT_ATOMS: atom_id res chain seq x y z
N MET A 1 -18.21 13.54 1.62
CA MET A 1 -16.81 13.12 1.37
C MET A 1 -16.00 13.62 2.54
N THR A 2 -15.80 12.79 3.56
CA THR A 2 -14.83 13.08 4.61
C THR A 2 -13.45 12.93 3.96
N ALA A 3 -12.65 13.99 3.94
CA ALA A 3 -11.25 13.88 3.54
C ALA A 3 -10.60 12.80 4.43
N GLU A 4 -9.87 11.86 3.84
CA GLU A 4 -9.01 10.97 4.61
C GLU A 4 -8.09 11.85 5.46
N HIS A 5 -8.25 11.81 6.78
CA HIS A 5 -7.43 12.58 7.69
C HIS A 5 -6.21 11.71 8.03
N TYR A 6 -5.07 12.04 7.45
CA TYR A 6 -3.79 11.40 7.76
C TYR A 6 -3.18 12.10 9.00
N PRO A 7 -2.83 11.37 10.08
CA PRO A 7 -2.20 11.95 11.26
C PRO A 7 -0.92 12.74 10.97
N PHE A 8 -0.09 12.25 10.06
CA PHE A 8 1.16 12.93 9.68
C PHE A 8 1.66 12.47 8.31
N SER A 9 2.57 13.26 7.74
CA SER A 9 3.28 12.95 6.50
C SER A 9 4.77 13.10 6.70
N VAL A 10 5.55 12.31 5.96
CA VAL A 10 7.02 12.35 6.01
C VAL A 10 7.63 12.54 4.64
N CYS A 11 8.79 13.17 4.59
CA CYS A 11 9.61 13.28 3.38
C CYS A 11 10.77 12.28 3.46
N ILE A 12 10.71 11.20 2.66
CA ILE A 12 11.81 10.26 2.51
C ILE A 12 12.77 10.74 1.43
N GLN A 13 14.07 10.58 1.66
CA GLN A 13 15.12 10.93 0.72
C GLN A 13 16.09 9.76 0.54
N ASN A 14 16.57 9.56 -0.69
CA ASN A 14 17.63 8.59 -0.97
C ASN A 14 18.98 9.19 -0.57
N LEU A 15 19.62 8.59 0.44
CA LEU A 15 20.87 9.10 0.99
C LEU A 15 22.06 8.82 0.07
N GLY A 16 22.11 7.64 -0.55
CA GLY A 16 23.17 7.27 -1.49
C GLY A 16 23.21 8.19 -2.70
N ALA A 17 22.05 8.41 -3.34
CA ALA A 17 21.95 9.34 -4.47
C ALA A 17 22.31 10.78 -4.08
N TYR A 18 21.94 11.20 -2.86
CA TYR A 18 22.30 12.52 -2.34
C TYR A 18 23.82 12.69 -2.16
N ASN A 19 24.51 11.66 -1.66
CA ASN A 19 25.97 11.65 -1.53
C ASN A 19 26.69 11.72 -2.89
N GLU A 20 26.03 11.27 -3.96
CA GLU A 20 26.48 11.39 -5.35
C GLU A 20 26.07 12.74 -6.00
N GLY A 21 25.45 13.64 -5.23
CA GLY A 21 25.06 14.97 -5.68
C GLY A 21 23.69 15.05 -6.35
N THR A 22 22.91 13.96 -6.32
CA THR A 22 21.57 13.89 -6.91
C THR A 22 20.49 13.86 -5.83
N LEU A 23 19.70 14.93 -5.73
CA LEU A 23 18.60 15.01 -4.77
C LEU A 23 17.37 14.23 -5.28
N ARG A 24 17.02 13.13 -4.60
CA ARG A 24 15.81 12.32 -4.87
C ARG A 24 15.00 12.15 -3.59
N PHE A 25 13.78 12.68 -3.55
CA PHE A 25 12.92 12.63 -2.37
C PHE A 25 11.45 12.47 -2.74
N LYS A 26 10.66 11.97 -1.79
CA LYS A 26 9.21 11.79 -1.94
C LYS A 26 8.50 11.99 -0.61
N ARG A 27 7.36 12.67 -0.66
CA ARG A 27 6.44 12.78 0.47
C ARG A 27 5.49 11.58 0.51
N ILE A 28 5.27 11.04 1.72
CA ILE A 28 4.33 9.96 2.00
C ILE A 28 3.40 10.41 3.12
N ASP A 29 2.09 10.27 2.90
CA ASP A 29 1.05 10.51 3.90
C ASP A 29 0.72 9.19 4.60
N PHE A 30 0.62 9.22 5.94
CA PHE A 30 0.32 8.04 6.76
C PHE A 30 -1.02 8.18 7.50
N PRO A 31 -1.78 7.09 7.72
CA PRO A 31 -1.47 5.72 7.33
C PRO A 31 -1.65 5.48 5.83
N THR A 32 -0.95 4.48 5.30
CA THR A 32 -1.07 4.09 3.89
C THR A 32 -0.79 2.60 3.69
N ASN A 33 -1.06 2.10 2.49
CA ASN A 33 -0.73 0.73 2.14
C ASN A 33 0.79 0.60 1.89
N VAL A 34 1.40 -0.47 2.40
CA VAL A 34 2.81 -0.83 2.15
C VAL A 34 3.18 -0.74 0.67
N LYS A 35 2.31 -1.17 -0.25
CA LYS A 35 2.57 -1.05 -1.70
C LYS A 35 2.80 0.40 -2.18
N LYS A 36 2.14 1.38 -1.56
CA LYS A 36 2.34 2.81 -1.88
C LYS A 36 3.67 3.32 -1.31
N ILE A 37 4.08 2.82 -0.15
CA ILE A 37 5.38 3.13 0.46
C ILE A 37 6.51 2.56 -0.42
N GLU A 38 6.40 1.30 -0.82
CA GLU A 38 7.34 0.65 -1.75
C GLU A 38 7.40 1.38 -3.10
N ALA A 39 6.25 1.85 -3.61
CA ALA A 39 6.24 2.68 -4.82
C ALA A 39 6.99 4.01 -4.64
N ALA A 40 6.85 4.66 -3.48
CA ALA A 40 7.58 5.89 -3.17
C ALA A 40 9.09 5.64 -3.02
N LEU A 41 9.49 4.53 -2.38
CA LEU A 41 10.89 4.10 -2.29
C LEU A 41 11.51 3.90 -3.68
N ARG A 42 10.78 3.26 -4.60
CA ARG A 42 11.20 3.11 -6.00
C ARG A 42 11.32 4.44 -6.72
N GLU A 43 10.37 5.36 -6.52
CA GLU A 43 10.38 6.67 -7.18
C GLU A 43 11.62 7.50 -6.80
N ILE A 44 12.16 7.33 -5.60
CA ILE A 44 13.41 7.97 -5.17
C ILE A 44 14.67 7.15 -5.54
N GLY A 45 14.50 6.02 -6.24
CA GLY A 45 15.59 5.18 -6.75
C GLY A 45 16.12 4.13 -5.78
N ILE A 46 15.43 3.81 -4.67
CA ILE A 46 15.83 2.69 -3.82
C ILE A 46 15.69 1.38 -4.61
N GLY A 47 16.74 0.56 -4.59
CA GLY A 47 16.89 -0.64 -5.41
C GLY A 47 17.52 -0.42 -6.79
N GLU A 48 17.77 0.82 -7.22
CA GLU A 48 18.55 1.08 -8.44
C GLU A 48 20.06 0.93 -8.18
N PRO A 49 20.86 0.51 -9.17
CA PRO A 49 22.33 0.53 -9.06
C PRO A 49 22.85 1.95 -8.78
N SER A 50 23.90 2.05 -7.96
CA SER A 50 24.67 3.29 -7.79
C SER A 50 25.29 3.74 -9.11
N GLU A 51 25.71 5.02 -9.20
CA GLU A 51 26.34 5.55 -10.43
C GLU A 51 27.59 4.76 -10.86
N ASP A 52 28.34 4.21 -9.89
CA ASP A 52 29.52 3.38 -10.15
C ASP A 52 29.19 1.89 -10.41
N GLY A 53 27.92 1.49 -10.27
CA GLY A 53 27.41 0.14 -10.48
C GLY A 53 27.94 -0.90 -9.48
N THR A 54 28.52 -0.47 -8.35
CA THR A 54 29.10 -1.40 -7.37
C THR A 54 28.10 -1.94 -6.37
N ASN A 55 27.06 -1.17 -6.05
CA ASN A 55 26.00 -1.49 -5.08
C ASN A 55 24.63 -1.03 -5.60
N TYR A 56 23.58 -1.26 -4.81
CA TYR A 56 22.25 -0.70 -5.01
C TYR A 56 21.96 0.36 -3.94
N TYR A 57 21.20 1.40 -4.27
CA TYR A 57 20.76 2.36 -3.26
C TYR A 57 19.80 1.69 -2.28
N GLU A 58 20.16 1.71 -1.00
CA GLU A 58 19.40 1.05 0.06
C GLU A 58 18.99 1.98 1.20
N GLU A 59 19.79 3.02 1.43
CA GLU A 59 19.62 3.89 2.58
C GLU A 59 18.67 5.04 2.27
N ILE A 60 17.67 5.19 3.12
CA ILE A 60 16.81 6.36 3.17
C ILE A 60 17.08 7.18 4.43
N MET A 61 16.77 8.46 4.35
CA MET A 61 16.71 9.36 5.49
C MET A 61 15.39 10.13 5.45
N ILE A 62 14.76 10.33 6.61
CA ILE A 62 13.60 11.20 6.73
C ILE A 62 14.08 12.62 6.99
N THR A 63 13.74 13.54 6.10
CA THR A 63 14.24 14.93 6.13
C THR A 63 13.24 15.93 6.68
N ASN A 64 11.95 15.57 6.68
CA ASN A 64 10.91 16.44 7.17
C ASN A 64 9.68 15.65 7.63
N TYR A 65 8.97 16.19 8.61
CA TYR A 65 7.70 15.72 9.12
C TYR A 65 6.68 16.85 9.09
N ASP A 66 5.47 16.55 8.64
CA ASP A 66 4.31 17.41 8.87
C ASP A 66 3.32 16.69 9.78
N ASP A 67 3.07 17.27 10.94
CA ASP A 67 2.15 16.75 11.95
C ASP A 67 0.77 17.42 11.80
N TYR A 68 -0.27 16.61 11.67
CA TYR A 68 -1.67 17.05 11.58
C TYR A 68 -2.51 16.62 12.79
N THR A 69 -1.90 15.93 13.77
CA THR A 69 -2.57 15.50 15.00
C THR A 69 -2.85 16.66 15.96
N GLY A 70 -2.06 17.74 15.87
CA GLY A 70 -2.05 18.85 16.83
C GLY A 70 -1.28 18.56 18.12
N LEU A 71 -0.75 17.34 18.28
CA LEU A 71 -0.13 16.86 19.51
C LEU A 71 1.42 16.98 19.51
N GLY A 72 2.02 17.37 18.38
CA GLY A 72 3.46 17.57 18.28
C GLY A 72 4.28 16.28 18.28
N ILE A 73 3.67 15.13 17.97
CA ILE A 73 4.25 13.79 18.10
C ILE A 73 5.46 13.58 17.19
N CYS A 74 5.56 14.29 16.06
CA CYS A 74 6.64 14.07 15.10
C CYS A 74 8.01 14.60 15.54
N ARG A 75 8.09 15.40 16.63
CA ARG A 75 9.34 16.04 17.06
C ARG A 75 10.44 15.04 17.45
N GLU A 76 10.04 13.89 17.97
CA GLU A 76 10.95 12.90 18.56
C GLU A 76 11.18 11.68 17.65
N TYR A 77 10.73 11.71 16.39
CA TYR A 77 10.85 10.55 15.50
C TYR A 77 12.27 10.35 14.96
N GLY A 78 13.00 11.44 14.73
CA GLY A 78 14.37 11.42 14.22
C GLY A 78 14.49 10.98 12.76
N GLU A 79 15.66 11.22 12.15
CA GLU A 79 15.88 11.04 10.70
C GLU A 79 15.84 9.56 10.23
N TRP A 80 15.88 8.62 11.16
CA TRP A 80 16.02 7.18 10.91
C TRP A 80 14.80 6.36 11.37
N ALA A 81 13.67 7.03 11.64
CA ALA A 81 12.46 6.35 12.09
C ALA A 81 12.02 5.26 11.10
N SER A 82 11.56 4.12 11.61
CA SER A 82 11.07 3.02 10.77
C SER A 82 9.77 3.39 10.07
N LEU A 83 9.73 3.27 8.74
CA LEU A 83 8.49 3.46 7.98
C LEU A 83 7.39 2.47 8.39
N SER A 84 7.76 1.30 8.91
CA SER A 84 6.77 0.32 9.42
C SER A 84 6.13 0.81 10.72
N GLU A 85 6.95 1.34 11.64
CA GLU A 85 6.48 1.91 12.92
C GLU A 85 5.60 3.12 12.66
N LEU A 86 6.04 4.03 11.81
CA LEU A 86 5.29 5.23 11.44
C LEU A 86 3.94 4.87 10.81
N ASN A 87 3.91 3.90 9.89
CA ASN A 87 2.66 3.46 9.28
C ASN A 87 1.72 2.79 10.29
N TYR A 88 2.28 1.99 11.21
CA TYR A 88 1.50 1.32 12.23
C TYR A 88 0.93 2.31 13.25
N LEU A 89 1.75 3.22 13.77
CA LEU A 89 1.33 4.29 14.66
C LEU A 89 0.23 5.14 14.04
N ALA A 90 0.42 5.64 12.82
CA ALA A 90 -0.60 6.41 12.13
C ALA A 90 -1.91 5.63 11.95
N THR A 91 -1.83 4.31 11.77
CA THR A 91 -3.02 3.46 11.67
C THR A 91 -3.74 3.34 13.02
N LEU A 92 -3.01 3.22 14.13
CA LEU A 92 -3.61 3.23 15.47
C LEU A 92 -4.31 4.56 15.71
N LEU A 93 -3.62 5.68 15.50
CA LEU A 93 -4.16 7.03 15.69
C LEU A 93 -5.39 7.30 14.82
N ASN A 94 -5.36 6.90 13.54
CA ASN A 94 -6.48 7.09 12.63
C ASN A 94 -7.72 6.25 12.98
N ASN A 95 -7.54 5.14 13.70
CA ASN A 95 -8.64 4.27 14.11
C ASN A 95 -9.18 4.60 15.52
N MET A 96 -8.52 5.49 16.26
CA MET A 96 -8.99 5.90 17.58
C MET A 96 -10.32 6.63 17.48
N LYS A 97 -11.24 6.29 18.39
CA LYS A 97 -12.43 7.07 18.66
C LYS A 97 -12.05 8.36 19.40
N ASN A 98 -12.96 9.33 19.42
CA ASN A 98 -12.73 10.60 20.12
C ASN A 98 -12.27 10.42 21.58
N ASN A 99 -12.94 9.54 22.34
CA ASN A 99 -12.56 9.28 23.74
C ASN A 99 -11.17 8.63 23.87
N GLU A 100 -10.81 7.73 22.95
CA GLU A 100 -9.48 7.11 22.93
C GLU A 100 -8.39 8.12 22.54
N ARG A 101 -8.73 9.09 21.68
CA ARG A 101 -7.82 10.19 21.30
C ARG A 101 -7.56 11.13 22.49
N VAL A 102 -8.58 11.46 23.27
CA VAL A 102 -8.43 12.25 24.51
C VAL A 102 -7.60 11.47 25.54
N ALA A 103 -7.87 10.17 25.70
CA ALA A 103 -7.07 9.29 26.56
C ALA A 103 -5.60 9.26 26.12
N PHE A 104 -5.34 9.18 24.81
CA PHE A 104 -3.99 9.21 24.25
C PHE A 104 -3.28 10.55 24.50
N GLU A 105 -3.96 11.67 24.30
CA GLU A 105 -3.43 13.00 24.61
C GLU A 105 -3.02 13.14 26.09
N GLY A 106 -3.90 12.74 27.01
CA GLY A 106 -3.56 12.74 28.43
C GLY A 106 -2.42 11.77 28.77
N ALA A 107 -2.35 10.62 28.09
CA ALA A 107 -1.25 9.67 28.27
C ALA A 107 0.11 10.24 27.86
N LEU A 108 0.17 11.07 26.80
CA LEU A 108 1.41 11.74 26.38
C LEU A 108 1.95 12.67 27.47
N GLU A 109 1.07 13.43 28.12
CA GLU A 109 1.45 14.36 29.20
C GLU A 109 1.86 13.62 30.48
N ILE A 110 1.18 12.51 30.82
CA ILE A 110 1.45 11.75 32.04
C ILE A 110 2.75 10.94 31.94
N GLU A 111 2.96 10.22 30.83
CA GLU A 111 4.08 9.26 30.71
C GLU A 111 5.30 9.86 29.99
N GLY A 112 5.08 10.84 29.11
CA GLY A 112 6.10 11.35 28.20
C GLY A 112 6.52 10.33 27.12
N THR A 113 7.25 10.81 26.13
CA THR A 113 7.69 10.01 24.97
C THR A 113 9.04 10.51 24.43
N ASN A 114 9.88 9.61 23.92
CA ASN A 114 11.19 9.94 23.37
C ASN A 114 11.43 9.40 21.95
N ASN A 115 10.60 8.47 21.48
CA ASN A 115 10.78 7.83 20.18
C ASN A 115 9.44 7.20 19.70
N PRO A 116 9.31 6.79 18.42
CA PRO A 116 8.08 6.19 17.88
C PRO A 116 7.52 4.99 18.66
N ALA A 117 8.37 4.17 19.29
CA ALA A 117 7.94 3.01 20.07
C ALA A 117 7.14 3.40 21.31
N ASP A 118 7.52 4.49 21.97
CA ASP A 118 6.80 5.02 23.15
C ASP A 118 5.38 5.42 22.74
N TYR A 119 5.23 6.15 21.62
CA TYR A 119 3.93 6.52 21.07
C TYR A 119 3.07 5.31 20.70
N ILE A 120 3.67 4.26 20.11
CA ILE A 120 2.96 3.02 19.79
C ILE A 120 2.46 2.34 21.07
N ASN A 121 3.29 2.23 22.10
CA ASN A 121 2.90 1.63 23.37
C ASN A 121 1.76 2.40 24.03
N LEU A 122 1.83 3.73 24.07
CA LEU A 122 0.74 4.55 24.62
C LEU A 122 -0.55 4.40 23.80
N ALA A 123 -0.45 4.37 22.47
CA ALA A 123 -1.60 4.17 21.59
C ALA A 123 -2.27 2.80 21.79
N LEU A 124 -1.50 1.76 22.14
CA LEU A 124 -2.00 0.42 22.44
C LEU A 124 -2.55 0.27 23.86
N ASN A 125 -2.23 1.20 24.76
CA ASN A 125 -2.61 1.19 26.18
C ASN A 125 -3.62 2.30 26.53
N VAL A 126 -4.31 2.89 25.57
CA VAL A 126 -5.31 3.94 25.84
C VAL A 126 -6.43 3.47 26.78
N ASP A 127 -6.68 2.16 26.88
CA ASP A 127 -7.63 1.54 27.81
C ASP A 127 -7.19 1.60 29.29
N LYS A 128 -5.90 1.90 29.56
CA LYS A 128 -5.37 2.08 30.92
C LYS A 128 -5.67 3.48 31.48
N PHE A 129 -6.16 4.37 30.64
CA PHE A 129 -6.47 5.75 30.99
C PHE A 129 -7.99 5.95 31.04
N THR A 130 -8.46 6.63 32.08
CA THR A 130 -9.88 7.02 32.20
C THR A 130 -10.00 8.49 31.88
N VAL A 131 -11.00 8.80 31.05
CA VAL A 131 -11.34 10.16 30.65
C VAL A 131 -12.61 10.57 31.38
N PHE A 132 -12.53 11.69 32.10
CA PHE A 132 -13.68 12.41 32.64
C PHE A 132 -13.93 13.61 31.74
N SER A 133 -14.99 13.54 30.94
CA SER A 133 -15.38 14.62 30.04
C SER A 133 -16.08 15.75 30.78
N GLU A 134 -16.04 16.96 30.20
CA GLU A 134 -16.64 18.17 30.77
C GLU A 134 -15.99 18.56 32.11
N ILE A 135 -14.69 18.28 32.25
CA ILE A 135 -13.88 18.65 33.41
C ILE A 135 -12.65 19.39 32.89
N GLU A 136 -12.72 20.72 32.88
CA GLU A 136 -11.68 21.56 32.27
C GLU A 136 -10.61 21.97 33.28
N ASP A 137 -10.98 22.04 34.56
CA ASP A 137 -10.10 22.51 35.62
C ASP A 137 -10.37 21.85 36.99
N ALA A 138 -9.59 22.28 37.99
CA ALA A 138 -9.68 21.79 39.35
C ALA A 138 -11.03 22.12 40.01
N TYR A 139 -11.69 23.22 39.64
CA TYR A 139 -13.00 23.55 40.19
C TYR A 139 -14.03 22.54 39.68
N ASP A 140 -14.08 22.29 38.37
CA ASP A 140 -15.01 21.32 37.76
C ASP A 140 -14.80 19.92 38.36
N TYR A 141 -13.53 19.52 38.52
CA TYR A 141 -13.23 18.20 39.07
C TYR A 141 -13.62 18.07 40.54
N GLY A 142 -13.42 19.14 41.31
CA GLY A 142 -13.87 19.20 42.69
C GLY A 142 -15.38 19.13 42.85
N GLU A 143 -16.13 19.83 41.99
CA GLU A 143 -17.59 19.74 41.95
C GLU A 143 -18.04 18.33 41.59
N TYR A 144 -17.49 17.74 40.51
CA TYR A 144 -17.75 16.36 40.11
C TYR A 144 -17.52 15.38 41.26
N TYR A 145 -16.36 15.46 41.93
CA TYR A 145 -15.99 14.51 42.97
C TYR A 145 -16.89 14.62 44.20
N VAL A 146 -17.20 15.84 44.62
CA VAL A 146 -18.06 16.07 45.78
C VAL A 146 -19.48 15.57 45.52
N GLU A 147 -20.03 15.82 44.33
CA GLU A 147 -21.42 15.42 44.01
C GLU A 147 -21.56 13.93 43.68
N ASN A 148 -20.53 13.28 43.12
CA ASN A 148 -20.62 11.91 42.63
C ASN A 148 -19.90 10.86 43.50
N GLU A 149 -18.80 11.23 44.17
CA GLU A 149 -17.97 10.27 44.92
C GLU A 149 -18.17 10.35 46.45
N LEU A 150 -18.70 11.47 46.96
CA LEU A 150 -18.95 11.67 48.39
C LEU A 150 -20.44 11.53 48.75
N ASP A 151 -20.72 10.97 49.93
CA ASP A 151 -22.08 10.97 50.50
C ASP A 151 -22.45 12.34 51.05
N MET A 152 -22.94 13.21 50.17
CA MET A 152 -23.30 14.58 50.50
C MET A 152 -24.61 14.70 51.29
N ASP A 153 -25.49 13.69 51.26
CA ASP A 153 -26.75 13.70 52.00
C ASP A 153 -26.53 13.73 53.52
N SER A 154 -25.43 13.11 53.97
CA SER A 154 -25.00 13.10 55.36
C SER A 154 -24.33 14.40 55.83
N VAL A 155 -24.01 15.32 54.91
CA VAL A 155 -23.30 16.58 55.20
C VAL A 155 -24.29 17.72 55.49
N PRO A 156 -24.21 18.42 56.64
CA PRO A 156 -25.08 19.55 56.94
C PRO A 156 -25.00 20.67 55.89
N SER A 157 -26.13 21.30 55.55
CA SER A 157 -26.21 22.33 54.48
C SER A 157 -25.27 23.51 54.68
N ILE A 158 -24.97 23.88 55.94
CA ILE A 158 -24.00 24.95 56.22
C ILE A 158 -22.58 24.58 55.81
N VAL A 159 -22.21 23.31 55.86
CA VAL A 159 -20.90 22.84 55.38
C VAL A 159 -20.95 22.69 53.87
N ARG A 160 -21.99 22.06 53.32
CA ARG A 160 -22.19 21.85 51.88
C ARG A 160 -22.08 23.15 51.08
N ASN A 161 -22.71 24.22 51.54
CA ASN A 161 -22.69 25.53 50.85
C ASN A 161 -21.37 26.30 50.97
N ASN A 162 -20.40 25.78 51.71
CA ASN A 162 -19.09 26.42 51.93
C ASN A 162 -17.93 25.47 51.56
N ILE A 163 -18.20 24.46 50.71
CA ILE A 163 -17.14 23.62 50.14
C ILE A 163 -16.37 24.45 49.12
N ASP A 164 -15.05 24.41 49.24
CA ASP A 164 -14.13 24.97 48.27
C ASP A 164 -13.81 23.88 47.24
N TYR A 165 -14.57 23.88 46.14
CA TYR A 165 -14.46 22.85 45.11
C TYR A 165 -13.09 22.88 44.43
N GLU A 166 -12.53 24.06 44.15
CA GLU A 166 -11.20 24.20 43.53
C GLU A 166 -10.12 23.54 44.41
N ALA A 167 -10.10 23.83 45.71
CA ALA A 167 -9.14 23.21 46.64
C ALA A 167 -9.30 21.67 46.74
N VAL A 168 -10.54 21.18 46.62
CA VAL A 168 -10.82 19.74 46.58
C VAL A 168 -10.24 19.11 45.32
N GLY A 169 -10.54 19.67 44.14
CA GLY A 169 -10.05 19.14 42.87
C GLY A 169 -8.55 19.25 42.69
N GLU A 170 -7.90 20.33 43.16
CA GLU A 170 -6.43 20.43 43.20
C GLU A 170 -5.82 19.30 44.05
N THR A 171 -6.43 19.02 45.19
CA THR A 171 -5.95 17.97 46.11
C THR A 171 -6.08 16.59 45.49
N ILE A 172 -7.23 16.27 44.88
CA ILE A 172 -7.47 14.95 44.29
C ILE A 172 -6.61 14.78 43.05
N SER A 173 -6.59 15.77 42.15
CA SER A 173 -5.83 15.65 40.90
C SER A 173 -4.33 15.49 41.13
N SER A 174 -3.78 16.19 42.13
CA SER A 174 -2.40 16.02 42.57
C SER A 174 -2.11 14.61 43.12
N ASN A 175 -3.07 13.97 43.80
CA ASN A 175 -2.89 12.63 44.36
C ASN A 175 -2.98 11.53 43.30
N GLU A 176 -3.82 11.73 42.28
CA GLU A 176 -4.01 10.78 41.19
C GLU A 176 -2.99 10.94 40.07
N ASN A 177 -2.23 12.05 40.08
CA ASN A 177 -1.28 12.40 39.04
C ASN A 177 -1.94 12.41 37.64
N GLY A 178 -3.17 12.96 37.59
CA GLY A 178 -3.90 13.17 36.34
C GLY A 178 -3.56 14.50 35.68
N VAL A 179 -4.10 14.70 34.48
CA VAL A 179 -3.85 15.88 33.66
C VAL A 179 -5.16 16.43 33.10
N PHE A 180 -5.28 17.75 33.11
CA PHE A 180 -6.35 18.46 32.40
C PHE A 180 -5.94 18.65 30.94
N THR A 181 -6.78 18.18 30.02
CA THR A 181 -6.76 18.52 28.59
C THR A 181 -7.88 19.53 28.30
N ASP A 182 -8.00 20.00 27.05
CA ASP A 182 -8.91 21.12 26.69
C ASP A 182 -10.29 21.10 27.39
N GLU A 183 -11.02 19.99 27.29
CA GLU A 183 -12.37 19.83 27.88
C GLU A 183 -12.50 18.58 28.77
N ASN A 184 -11.38 18.01 29.24
CA ASN A 184 -11.40 16.72 29.95
C ASN A 184 -10.32 16.63 31.01
N TYR A 185 -10.54 15.74 31.98
CA TYR A 185 -9.53 15.31 32.93
C TYR A 185 -9.19 13.84 32.69
N VAL A 186 -7.90 13.51 32.59
CA VAL A 186 -7.42 12.17 32.27
C VAL A 186 -6.56 11.64 33.41
N ILE A 187 -6.86 10.41 33.85
CA ILE A 187 -6.07 9.71 34.87
C ILE A 187 -5.55 8.38 34.35
N LYS A 188 -4.36 8.00 34.80
CA LYS A 188 -3.82 6.66 34.62
C LYS A 188 -4.37 5.73 35.71
N THR A 189 -5.26 4.81 35.33
CA THR A 189 -5.89 3.88 36.29
C THR A 189 -5.10 2.61 36.51
N GLN A 190 -4.25 2.25 35.56
CA GLN A 190 -3.47 1.01 35.56
C GLN A 190 -2.06 1.29 35.02
N SER A 191 -1.10 0.47 35.42
CA SER A 191 0.22 0.47 34.78
C SER A 191 0.10 0.16 33.29
N ILE A 192 0.93 0.82 32.49
CA ILE A 192 1.02 0.53 31.06
C ILE A 192 1.76 -0.79 30.84
N ASP A 193 1.28 -1.57 29.88
CA ASP A 193 1.91 -2.79 29.43
C ASP A 193 2.88 -2.48 28.28
N CYS A 194 4.05 -3.13 28.24
CA CYS A 194 4.94 -3.06 27.08
C CYS A 194 4.40 -4.01 25.99
N LEU A 195 3.58 -3.47 25.08
CA LEU A 195 2.89 -4.21 24.02
C LEU A 195 3.62 -4.13 22.67
N TYR A 196 4.62 -3.27 22.58
CA TYR A 196 5.48 -3.09 21.42
C TYR A 196 6.93 -2.95 21.88
N GLU A 197 7.79 -3.89 21.50
CA GLU A 197 9.23 -3.83 21.76
C GLU A 197 10.01 -3.63 20.46
N SER A 198 9.56 -4.25 19.37
CA SER A 198 10.28 -4.22 18.11
C SER A 198 9.39 -4.44 16.90
N ARG A 199 10.00 -4.33 15.71
CA ARG A 199 9.36 -4.58 14.41
C ARG A 199 8.61 -5.92 14.34
N GLU A 200 9.00 -6.92 15.11
CA GLU A 200 8.35 -8.24 15.16
C GLU A 200 6.92 -8.19 15.72
N ASP A 201 6.61 -7.18 16.54
CA ASP A 201 5.28 -6.95 17.11
C ASP A 201 4.34 -6.21 16.14
N ILE A 202 4.87 -5.70 15.01
CA ILE A 202 4.07 -5.02 13.99
C ILE A 202 3.31 -6.05 13.16
N PRO A 203 1.99 -5.94 13.00
CA PRO A 203 1.24 -6.81 12.10
C PRO A 203 1.79 -6.77 10.67
N GLU A 204 1.97 -7.95 10.06
CA GLU A 204 2.65 -8.14 8.76
C GLU A 204 2.18 -7.17 7.65
N LYS A 205 0.87 -6.87 7.61
CA LYS A 205 0.28 -5.94 6.62
C LYS A 205 0.80 -4.50 6.69
N TYR A 206 1.49 -4.10 7.77
CA TYR A 206 2.11 -2.78 7.91
C TYR A 206 3.63 -2.82 7.79
N ILE A 207 4.23 -4.01 7.71
CA ILE A 207 5.67 -4.17 7.58
C ILE A 207 6.08 -3.74 6.18
N VAL A 208 6.92 -2.72 6.10
CA VAL A 208 7.54 -2.24 4.86
C VAL A 208 8.79 -3.07 4.60
N ASN A 209 8.91 -3.59 3.39
CA ASN A 209 10.15 -4.22 2.93
C ASN A 209 11.12 -3.15 2.44
N LEU A 210 12.30 -3.08 3.05
CA LEU A 210 13.39 -2.18 2.67
C LEU A 210 14.53 -2.91 1.94
N ASN A 211 14.40 -4.21 1.67
CA ASN A 211 15.40 -4.95 0.91
C ASN A 211 15.46 -4.42 -0.54
N PRO A 212 16.54 -3.75 -0.97
CA PRO A 212 16.61 -3.08 -2.27
C PRO A 212 16.50 -4.06 -3.43
N GLN A 213 17.10 -5.25 -3.30
CA GLN A 213 17.05 -6.28 -4.34
C GLN A 213 15.61 -6.79 -4.48
N GLU A 214 14.90 -7.03 -3.38
CA GLU A 214 13.50 -7.48 -3.45
C GLU A 214 12.58 -6.36 -3.97
N ILE A 215 12.81 -5.10 -3.58
CA ILE A 215 12.08 -3.95 -4.11
C ILE A 215 12.28 -3.86 -5.63
N TYR A 216 13.51 -4.03 -6.10
CA TYR A 216 13.86 -4.00 -7.52
C TYR A 216 13.32 -5.22 -8.28
N ASP A 217 13.40 -6.42 -7.71
CA ASP A 217 12.86 -7.64 -8.31
C ASP A 217 11.33 -7.55 -8.43
N ASN A 218 10.65 -7.03 -7.40
CA ASN A 218 9.21 -6.79 -7.43
C ASN A 218 8.85 -5.69 -8.43
N PHE A 219 9.70 -4.67 -8.59
CA PHE A 219 9.54 -3.68 -9.66
C PHE A 219 9.65 -4.32 -11.05
N LEU A 220 10.66 -5.15 -11.28
CA LEU A 220 10.82 -5.85 -12.56
C LEU A 220 9.62 -6.76 -12.82
N LYS A 221 9.10 -7.44 -11.79
CA LYS A 221 7.86 -8.23 -11.91
C LYS A 221 6.66 -7.35 -12.26
N ASP A 222 6.40 -6.28 -11.50
CA ASP A 222 5.27 -5.36 -11.75
C ASP A 222 5.37 -4.70 -13.13
N LYS A 223 6.58 -4.31 -13.54
CA LYS A 223 6.86 -3.74 -14.86
C LYS A 223 6.64 -4.78 -15.94
N ASN A 224 7.16 -5.99 -15.79
CA ASN A 224 6.95 -7.08 -16.73
C ASN A 224 5.47 -7.46 -16.80
N GLU A 225 4.73 -7.50 -15.69
CA GLU A 225 3.30 -7.77 -15.64
C GLU A 225 2.49 -6.67 -16.33
N LYS A 226 2.82 -5.40 -16.09
CA LYS A 226 2.19 -4.25 -16.79
C LYS A 226 2.59 -4.16 -18.25
N GLU A 227 3.82 -4.51 -18.61
CA GLU A 227 4.28 -4.60 -20.00
C GLU A 227 3.64 -5.80 -20.70
N ILE A 228 3.40 -6.93 -20.02
CA ILE A 228 2.60 -8.05 -20.53
C ILE A 228 1.12 -7.64 -20.70
N GLU A 229 0.57 -6.88 -19.75
CA GLU A 229 -0.80 -6.35 -19.79
C GLU A 229 -0.97 -5.28 -20.89
N GLN A 230 0.04 -4.45 -21.13
CA GLN A 230 0.09 -3.45 -22.21
C GLN A 230 0.48 -4.03 -23.58
N MET A 231 1.31 -5.07 -23.64
CA MET A 231 1.58 -5.86 -24.85
C MET A 231 0.38 -6.72 -25.22
N SER A 232 -0.56 -6.92 -24.28
CA SER A 232 -1.90 -7.37 -24.62
C SER A 232 -2.69 -6.22 -25.27
N GLU A 233 -2.42 -5.95 -26.55
CA GLU A 233 -3.57 -6.10 -27.44
C GLU A 233 -4.04 -7.52 -27.20
N SER A 234 -5.12 -7.67 -26.42
CA SER A 234 -5.58 -8.95 -25.87
C SER A 234 -5.35 -10.06 -26.88
N TYR A 235 -4.83 -11.23 -26.48
CA TYR A 235 -4.77 -12.40 -27.36
C TYR A 235 -6.08 -12.55 -28.17
N GLU A 236 -7.22 -12.19 -27.56
CA GLU A 236 -8.52 -12.12 -28.21
C GLU A 236 -8.65 -11.06 -29.32
N ASN A 237 -8.05 -9.87 -29.18
CA ASN A 237 -7.98 -8.86 -30.23
C ASN A 237 -7.06 -9.28 -31.37
N ILE A 238 -5.86 -9.80 -31.07
CA ILE A 238 -4.93 -10.30 -32.09
C ILE A 238 -5.59 -11.46 -32.84
N LYS A 239 -6.19 -12.41 -32.11
CA LYS A 239 -6.95 -13.52 -32.68
C LYS A 239 -8.11 -13.03 -33.53
N LYS A 240 -8.93 -12.08 -33.05
CA LYS A 240 -10.03 -11.51 -33.84
C LYS A 240 -9.56 -10.83 -35.12
N ASN A 241 -8.44 -10.12 -35.08
CA ASN A 241 -7.86 -9.49 -36.26
C ASN A 241 -7.37 -10.54 -37.26
N ILE A 242 -6.65 -11.56 -36.79
CA ILE A 242 -6.23 -12.69 -37.62
C ILE A 242 -7.43 -13.43 -38.21
N GLU A 243 -8.44 -13.74 -37.42
CA GLU A 243 -9.70 -14.36 -37.87
C GLU A 243 -10.39 -13.50 -38.92
N TYR A 244 -10.47 -12.18 -38.70
CA TYR A 244 -11.04 -11.24 -39.67
C TYR A 244 -10.29 -11.26 -41.01
N PHE A 245 -8.96 -11.21 -41.00
CA PHE A 245 -8.18 -11.25 -42.25
C PHE A 245 -8.27 -12.62 -42.94
N ALA A 246 -8.18 -13.72 -42.19
CA ALA A 246 -8.31 -15.06 -42.75
C ALA A 246 -9.69 -15.30 -43.41
N THR A 247 -10.76 -14.66 -42.91
CA THR A 247 -12.10 -14.79 -43.49
C THR A 247 -12.38 -13.80 -44.63
N ASN A 248 -11.84 -12.58 -44.59
CA ASN A 248 -12.20 -11.52 -45.54
C ASN A 248 -11.15 -11.27 -46.63
N ASN A 249 -9.91 -11.73 -46.44
CA ASN A 249 -8.80 -11.57 -47.38
C ASN A 249 -7.69 -12.59 -47.09
N TYR A 250 -7.97 -13.86 -47.37
CA TYR A 250 -7.07 -14.96 -47.05
C TYR A 250 -5.72 -14.84 -47.76
N GLU A 251 -5.72 -14.40 -49.02
CA GLU A 251 -4.48 -14.16 -49.78
C GLU A 251 -3.54 -13.17 -49.09
N ALA A 252 -4.07 -12.03 -48.62
CA ALA A 252 -3.24 -11.06 -47.88
C ALA A 252 -2.80 -11.61 -46.52
N PHE A 253 -3.69 -12.36 -45.84
CA PHE A 253 -3.36 -13.02 -44.57
C PHE A 253 -2.18 -13.98 -44.73
N VAL A 254 -2.24 -14.92 -45.68
CA VAL A 254 -1.19 -15.91 -45.92
C VAL A 254 0.13 -15.23 -46.31
N LYS A 255 0.08 -14.25 -47.23
CA LYS A 255 1.28 -13.51 -47.62
C LYS A 255 1.91 -12.75 -46.46
N ALA A 256 1.11 -12.16 -45.58
CA ALA A 256 1.62 -11.45 -44.40
C ALA A 256 2.34 -12.40 -43.44
N ILE A 257 1.77 -13.58 -43.17
CA ILE A 257 2.41 -14.60 -42.33
C ILE A 257 3.73 -15.05 -42.95
N ILE A 258 3.75 -15.37 -44.25
CA ILE A 258 4.96 -15.82 -44.95
C ILE A 258 6.03 -14.72 -44.99
N SER A 259 5.63 -13.48 -45.29
CA SER A 259 6.51 -12.32 -45.32
C SER A 259 7.21 -12.14 -43.97
N TYR A 260 6.43 -12.17 -42.89
CA TYR A 260 6.95 -12.06 -41.53
C TYR A 260 7.88 -13.22 -41.15
N GLU A 261 7.44 -14.47 -41.33
CA GLU A 261 8.19 -15.66 -40.91
C GLU A 261 9.47 -15.90 -41.72
N LYS A 262 9.48 -15.48 -42.99
CA LYS A 262 10.61 -15.74 -43.91
C LYS A 262 11.43 -14.50 -44.22
N GLY A 263 11.02 -13.32 -43.75
CA GLY A 263 11.67 -12.04 -44.04
C GLY A 263 11.62 -11.68 -45.54
N ILE A 264 10.51 -11.97 -46.20
CA ILE A 264 10.31 -11.72 -47.65
C ILE A 264 9.29 -10.59 -47.83
N ASP A 265 9.74 -9.42 -48.29
CA ASP A 265 8.84 -8.28 -48.52
C ASP A 265 8.54 -8.04 -50.00
N ASN A 266 9.13 -8.84 -50.90
CA ASN A 266 8.93 -8.68 -52.34
C ASN A 266 7.56 -9.24 -52.77
N GLU A 267 6.67 -8.36 -53.22
CA GLU A 267 5.30 -8.71 -53.60
C GLU A 267 5.21 -9.78 -54.70
N ASN A 268 6.09 -9.72 -55.72
CA ASN A 268 6.10 -10.74 -56.78
C ASN A 268 6.53 -12.11 -56.25
N ALA A 269 7.50 -12.17 -55.35
CA ALA A 269 7.92 -13.41 -54.70
C ALA A 269 6.79 -13.98 -53.83
N LEU A 270 6.11 -13.12 -53.06
CA LEU A 270 4.96 -13.51 -52.24
C LEU A 270 3.78 -14.01 -53.10
N ASN A 271 3.53 -13.42 -54.26
CA ASN A 271 2.52 -13.88 -55.22
C ASN A 271 2.82 -15.30 -55.73
N VAL A 272 4.08 -15.58 -56.05
CA VAL A 272 4.51 -16.92 -56.50
C VAL A 272 4.38 -17.93 -55.37
N ILE A 273 4.87 -17.61 -54.17
CA ILE A 273 4.80 -18.52 -53.02
C ILE A 273 3.35 -18.81 -52.62
N TYR A 274 2.49 -17.78 -52.62
CA TYR A 274 1.06 -17.97 -52.33
C TYR A 274 0.40 -18.91 -53.34
N LYS A 275 0.73 -18.76 -54.63
CA LYS A 275 0.21 -19.65 -55.67
C LYS A 275 0.64 -21.10 -55.47
N GLU A 276 1.91 -21.33 -55.18
CA GLU A 276 2.41 -22.68 -54.89
C GLU A 276 1.77 -23.28 -53.63
N TYR A 277 1.50 -22.44 -52.61
CA TYR A 277 0.81 -22.86 -51.39
C TYR A 277 -0.63 -23.32 -51.68
N ILE A 278 -1.43 -22.52 -52.40
CA ILE A 278 -2.85 -22.83 -52.64
C ILE A 278 -3.03 -24.02 -53.61
N GLU A 279 -2.09 -24.23 -54.52
CA GLU A 279 -2.10 -25.36 -55.46
C GLU A 279 -1.58 -26.66 -54.83
N SER A 280 -1.04 -26.61 -53.61
CA SER A 280 -0.47 -27.77 -52.93
C SER A 280 -1.44 -28.42 -51.94
N ASP A 281 -1.78 -29.68 -52.20
CA ASP A 281 -2.57 -30.51 -51.28
C ASP A 281 -1.80 -30.93 -50.01
N SER A 282 -0.50 -30.63 -49.93
CA SER A 282 0.39 -31.13 -48.87
C SER A 282 1.11 -30.02 -48.09
N MET A 283 1.03 -28.76 -48.51
CA MET A 283 1.68 -27.66 -47.80
C MET A 283 0.77 -27.15 -46.68
N LEU A 284 1.31 -27.09 -45.46
CA LEU A 284 0.66 -26.48 -44.32
C LEU A 284 1.29 -25.12 -44.02
N LEU A 285 0.46 -24.17 -43.57
CA LEU A 285 0.90 -22.82 -43.24
C LEU A 285 1.77 -22.79 -41.98
N LEU A 286 1.50 -23.72 -41.05
CA LEU A 286 2.26 -23.94 -39.82
C LEU A 286 2.99 -25.28 -39.88
N ASN A 287 3.98 -25.45 -39.00
CA ASN A 287 4.78 -26.67 -38.93
C ASN A 287 3.97 -27.85 -38.34
N ASP A 288 3.99 -28.99 -39.03
CA ASP A 288 3.34 -30.24 -38.66
C ASP A 288 3.74 -30.77 -37.26
N GLU A 289 4.88 -30.35 -36.70
CA GLU A 289 5.26 -30.69 -35.32
C GLU A 289 4.22 -30.21 -34.30
N PHE A 290 3.49 -29.13 -34.59
CA PHE A 290 2.40 -28.66 -33.74
C PHE A 290 1.25 -29.67 -33.65
N ASP A 291 0.97 -30.44 -34.70
CA ASP A 291 -0.10 -31.44 -34.68
C ASP A 291 0.17 -32.54 -33.65
N SER A 292 1.44 -32.96 -33.52
CA SER A 292 1.86 -33.93 -32.52
C SER A 292 1.63 -33.40 -31.10
N ILE A 293 1.95 -32.13 -30.86
CA ILE A 293 1.74 -31.47 -29.57
C ILE A 293 0.24 -31.38 -29.26
N ILE A 294 -0.58 -30.94 -30.22
CA ILE A 294 -2.03 -30.84 -30.09
C ILE A 294 -2.63 -32.21 -29.77
N HIS A 295 -2.22 -33.26 -30.48
CA HIS A 295 -2.72 -34.61 -30.23
C HIS A 295 -2.39 -35.11 -28.82
N ASN A 296 -1.20 -34.79 -28.31
CA ASN A 296 -0.82 -35.14 -26.93
C ASN A 296 -1.68 -34.38 -25.90
N LEU A 297 -1.94 -33.09 -26.11
CA LEU A 297 -2.80 -32.29 -25.23
C LEU A 297 -4.24 -32.80 -25.22
N GLU A 298 -4.76 -33.22 -26.37
CA GLU A 298 -6.09 -33.83 -26.49
C GLU A 298 -6.15 -35.17 -25.75
N ARG A 299 -5.15 -36.04 -25.92
CA ARG A 299 -5.07 -37.33 -25.18
C ARG A 299 -5.00 -37.14 -23.67
N GLN A 300 -4.44 -36.03 -23.21
CA GLN A 300 -4.40 -35.64 -21.78
C GLN A 300 -5.70 -35.00 -21.29
N GLY A 301 -6.67 -34.74 -22.18
CA GLY A 301 -7.96 -34.13 -21.84
C GLY A 301 -7.88 -32.63 -21.54
N LEU A 302 -6.78 -31.95 -21.91
CA LEU A 302 -6.58 -30.53 -21.65
C LEU A 302 -7.29 -29.63 -22.66
N ILE A 303 -7.54 -30.15 -23.87
CA ILE A 303 -8.22 -29.43 -24.95
C ILE A 303 -9.24 -30.32 -25.66
N LYS A 304 -10.13 -29.70 -26.43
CA LYS A 304 -10.93 -30.35 -27.48
C LYS A 304 -10.54 -29.73 -28.81
N TYR A 305 -10.01 -30.52 -29.72
CA TYR A 305 -9.54 -30.03 -31.01
C TYR A 305 -10.58 -30.31 -32.10
N ASP A 306 -10.96 -29.27 -32.86
CA ASP A 306 -11.87 -29.39 -34.00
C ASP A 306 -11.11 -29.17 -35.31
N LYS A 307 -10.81 -30.28 -35.99
CA LYS A 307 -10.02 -30.29 -37.23
C LYS A 307 -10.75 -29.66 -38.43
N TYR A 308 -12.08 -29.50 -38.36
CA TYR A 308 -12.87 -29.11 -39.54
C TYR A 308 -12.97 -27.60 -39.77
N ARG A 309 -12.70 -26.77 -38.76
CA ARG A 309 -12.84 -25.30 -38.84
C ARG A 309 -11.86 -24.61 -39.80
N VAL A 310 -10.69 -25.20 -40.06
CA VAL A 310 -9.63 -24.58 -40.91
C VAL A 310 -9.82 -24.95 -42.39
N ASN A 311 -10.30 -26.15 -42.68
CA ASN A 311 -10.47 -26.64 -44.06
C ASN A 311 -11.62 -25.95 -44.80
N GLU A 312 -12.68 -25.53 -44.10
CA GLU A 312 -13.83 -24.85 -44.74
C GLU A 312 -13.47 -23.51 -45.40
N LEU A 313 -12.50 -22.74 -44.83
CA LEU A 313 -12.08 -21.44 -45.38
C LEU A 313 -11.21 -21.60 -46.64
N LEU A 314 -10.32 -22.58 -46.63
CA LEU A 314 -9.50 -22.94 -47.79
C LEU A 314 -10.36 -23.44 -48.95
N GLU A 315 -11.34 -24.30 -48.66
CA GLU A 315 -12.28 -24.82 -49.66
C GLU A 315 -13.13 -23.70 -50.28
N GLN A 316 -13.60 -22.73 -49.49
CA GLN A 316 -14.36 -21.57 -50.00
C GLN A 316 -13.55 -20.72 -50.99
N GLU A 317 -12.28 -20.46 -50.71
CA GLU A 317 -11.44 -19.64 -51.59
C GLU A 317 -11.04 -20.36 -52.89
N ILE A 318 -10.88 -21.69 -52.84
CA ILE A 318 -10.67 -22.51 -54.04
C ILE A 318 -11.93 -22.51 -54.92
N LEU A 319 -13.12 -22.64 -54.32
CA LEU A 319 -14.41 -22.65 -55.03
C LEU A 319 -14.80 -21.30 -55.65
N GLU A 320 -14.39 -20.17 -55.08
CA GLU A 320 -14.67 -18.84 -55.63
C GLU A 320 -13.79 -18.47 -56.86
N ARG A 321 -12.81 -19.32 -57.21
CA ARG A 321 -11.86 -19.09 -58.33
C ARG A 321 -12.12 -19.95 -59.58
N ASP A 322 -13.07 -20.90 -59.52
CA ASP A 322 -13.53 -21.73 -60.66
C ASP A 322 -14.76 -21.14 -61.38
#